data_AF-A0A1X0N993-F1
#
_entry.id   AF-A0A1X0N993-F1
#
_cell.length_a   1.000
_cell.length_b   1.000
_cell.length_c   1.000
_cell.angle_alpha   90.00
_cell.angle_beta   90.00
_cell.angle_gamma   90.00
#
_symmetry.space_group_name_H-M   'P 1'
#
loop_
_entity.id
_entity.type
_entity.pdbx_description
1 polymer ?
#
loop_
_entity_poly.entity_id
_entity_poly.type
_entity_poly.pdbx_seq_one_letter_code
_entity_poly.pdbx_strand_id
1 'polypeptide(L)'
;MQANRTAVVTLHLESYASAEQMQKSLNLVKPELAAMVFDPEAFNGSDWPVLQEMINKNKRLIIISDRYSHGNFTVGDQRVNILKSTDIEVENTYDLGLTVLDHDWSCASRNNVPLDSPLINAPLAWPPLFVMNQIHGWGSTLAHAADVDNNLTYLQRRVENECYPASQKKPNYIAIDFSAGGDAYRYAATLSQGGFYFYERQNADRDGDTVCTFPAGREYDFKHGAFGCENDEMQSMELTGVGAGTRISLFDSPDANKSDDFTYIDVKRTIPLGEVLKLANFNSNYSNENVAVNTFYNNGLGGKISRVKVGKTPVATDFSEAEIVFHEGSKATENIVCTVPFAKHDQFKMGAGNNPYGCDNDEIRSATIVRAKKGSYFSLVGNPNGTFNQGKAAVTIKQDIVSPKVIDTFDKNFEDSVIHVEILGGGVDGKSSYGYFEPVQ
;
A
#
# COMPACT_ATOMS: atom_id res chain seq x y z
N MET A 1 28.06 -2.71 2.61
CA MET A 1 27.80 -2.20 3.98
C MET A 1 28.49 -0.87 4.33
N GLN A 2 29.57 -0.47 3.64
CA GLN A 2 30.13 0.89 3.79
C GLN A 2 29.26 1.96 3.09
N ALA A 3 28.78 1.66 1.88
CA ALA A 3 27.89 2.55 1.12
C ALA A 3 26.51 2.75 1.77
N ASN A 4 26.01 1.75 2.50
CA ASN A 4 24.76 1.83 3.25
C ASN A 4 25.02 1.50 4.73
N ARG A 5 25.10 2.56 5.56
CA ARG A 5 25.41 2.47 7.00
C ARG A 5 24.22 2.04 7.87
N THR A 6 23.02 1.97 7.31
CA THR A 6 21.82 1.49 8.02
C THR A 6 21.43 0.06 7.63
N ALA A 7 22.05 -0.50 6.58
CA ALA A 7 21.80 -1.89 6.20
C ALA A 7 22.25 -2.87 7.30
N VAL A 8 21.35 -3.78 7.66
CA VAL A 8 21.61 -5.00 8.43
C VAL A 8 21.49 -6.17 7.46
N VAL A 9 22.49 -7.06 7.44
CA VAL A 9 22.58 -8.17 6.49
C VAL A 9 22.67 -9.47 7.28
N THR A 10 21.91 -10.47 6.86
CA THR A 10 22.02 -11.83 7.37
C THR A 10 22.56 -12.73 6.28
N LEU A 11 23.50 -13.61 6.62
CA LEU A 11 24.05 -14.64 5.74
C LEU A 11 23.71 -16.01 6.32
N HIS A 12 22.87 -16.78 5.61
CA HIS A 12 22.59 -18.17 5.91
C HIS A 12 23.53 -19.09 5.13
N LEU A 13 24.24 -19.98 5.83
CA LEU A 13 25.26 -20.85 5.26
C LEU A 13 24.95 -22.33 5.54
N GLU A 14 24.67 -23.10 4.49
CA GLU A 14 24.79 -24.55 4.54
C GLU A 14 26.27 -24.95 4.34
N SER A 15 27.04 -24.98 5.43
CA SER A 15 28.49 -25.13 5.35
C SER A 15 28.99 -26.50 5.81
N TYR A 16 29.55 -27.26 4.88
CA TYR A 16 30.24 -28.53 5.13
C TYR A 16 31.74 -28.35 5.48
N ALA A 17 32.22 -27.11 5.56
CA ALA A 17 33.61 -26.83 5.88
C ALA A 17 33.93 -27.15 7.35
N SER A 18 35.15 -27.57 7.63
CA SER A 18 35.63 -27.66 9.00
C SER A 18 35.86 -26.28 9.61
N ALA A 19 35.89 -26.17 10.94
CA ALA A 19 36.23 -24.92 11.62
C ALA A 19 37.58 -24.34 11.14
N GLU A 20 38.58 -25.18 10.86
CA GLU A 20 39.88 -24.73 10.33
C GLU A 20 39.74 -24.13 8.92
N GLN A 21 38.95 -24.76 8.05
CA GLN A 21 38.69 -24.25 6.70
C GLN A 21 37.90 -22.94 6.75
N MET A 22 36.90 -22.83 7.63
CA MET A 22 36.15 -21.59 7.85
C MET A 22 37.08 -20.48 8.35
N GLN A 23 37.94 -20.77 9.33
CA GLN A 23 38.93 -19.80 9.83
C GLN A 23 39.88 -19.32 8.73
N LYS A 24 40.35 -20.22 7.84
CA LYS A 24 41.16 -19.84 6.67
C LYS A 24 40.42 -18.90 5.73
N SER A 25 39.14 -19.17 5.45
CA SER A 25 38.30 -18.30 4.62
C SER A 25 38.06 -16.94 5.28
N LEU A 26 37.79 -16.91 6.58
CA LEU A 26 37.60 -15.68 7.34
C LEU A 26 38.86 -14.81 7.40
N ASN A 27 40.05 -15.41 7.40
CA ASN A 27 41.31 -14.65 7.35
C ASN A 27 41.51 -13.86 6.03
N LEU A 28 40.73 -14.16 4.99
CA LEU A 28 40.70 -13.38 3.74
C LEU A 28 39.75 -12.18 3.83
N VAL A 29 38.90 -12.12 4.87
CA VAL A 29 37.95 -11.03 5.08
C VAL A 29 38.67 -9.83 5.69
N LYS A 30 38.34 -8.63 5.21
CA LYS A 30 38.90 -7.39 5.75
C LYS A 30 38.47 -7.18 7.21
N PRO A 31 39.37 -6.75 8.12
CA PRO A 31 39.03 -6.54 9.52
C PRO A 31 37.85 -5.59 9.75
N GLU A 32 37.65 -4.60 8.88
CA GLU A 32 36.53 -3.66 8.99
C GLU A 32 35.17 -4.34 8.79
N LEU A 33 35.09 -5.38 7.96
CA LEU A 33 33.86 -6.17 7.81
C LEU A 33 33.70 -7.16 8.97
N ALA A 34 34.79 -7.77 9.42
CA ALA A 34 34.78 -8.67 10.58
C ALA A 34 34.29 -7.95 11.85
N ALA A 35 34.68 -6.69 12.05
CA ALA A 35 34.22 -5.86 13.17
C ALA A 35 32.69 -5.66 13.17
N MET A 36 32.04 -5.72 12.00
CA MET A 36 30.59 -5.57 11.83
C MET A 36 29.79 -6.83 12.14
N VAL A 37 30.45 -7.98 12.30
CA VAL A 37 29.78 -9.25 12.60
C VAL A 37 29.02 -9.13 13.91
N PHE A 38 27.76 -9.54 13.88
CA PHE A 38 26.85 -9.57 15.01
C PHE A 38 27.45 -10.42 16.12
N ASP A 39 27.36 -9.89 17.33
CA ASP A 39 27.87 -10.55 18.52
C ASP A 39 26.81 -10.45 19.60
N PRO A 40 26.15 -11.56 19.98
CA PRO A 40 25.12 -11.54 21.01
C PRO A 40 25.60 -10.97 22.35
N GLU A 41 26.87 -11.19 22.72
CA GLU A 41 27.45 -10.67 23.97
C GLU A 41 27.59 -9.14 23.98
N ALA A 42 27.49 -8.49 22.81
CA ALA A 42 27.49 -7.04 22.70
C ALA A 42 26.13 -6.41 23.08
N PHE A 43 25.09 -7.21 23.33
CA PHE A 43 23.74 -6.78 23.63
C PHE A 43 23.31 -7.31 25.00
N ASN A 44 22.51 -6.51 25.70
CA ASN A 44 21.93 -6.89 26.99
C ASN A 44 20.46 -7.25 26.77
N GLY A 45 19.98 -8.32 27.40
CA GLY A 45 18.56 -8.68 27.38
C GLY A 45 18.29 -10.13 26.99
N SER A 46 17.02 -10.49 27.05
CA SER A 46 16.48 -11.81 26.72
C SER A 46 15.81 -11.87 25.34
N ASP A 47 15.97 -10.83 24.52
CA ASP A 47 15.34 -10.69 23.21
C ASP A 47 16.33 -10.25 22.14
N TRP A 48 15.95 -10.45 20.87
CA TRP A 48 16.69 -9.91 19.74
C TRP A 48 16.77 -8.39 19.80
N PRO A 49 17.96 -7.80 19.58
CA PRO A 49 18.08 -6.35 19.51
C PRO A 49 17.29 -5.82 18.31
N VAL A 50 16.69 -4.64 18.48
CA VAL A 50 16.03 -3.98 17.34
C VAL A 50 17.07 -3.55 16.31
N LEU A 51 16.66 -3.44 15.04
CA LEU A 51 17.58 -3.06 13.94
C LEU A 51 18.37 -1.78 14.25
N GLN A 52 17.75 -0.81 14.92
CA GLN A 52 18.41 0.44 15.29
C GLN A 52 19.56 0.23 16.30
N GLU A 53 19.44 -0.71 17.23
CA GLU A 53 20.51 -1.03 18.18
C GLU A 53 21.69 -1.70 17.49
N MET A 54 21.41 -2.63 16.57
CA MET A 54 22.43 -3.24 15.71
C MET A 54 23.17 -2.19 14.89
N ILE A 55 22.43 -1.21 14.35
CA ILE A 55 23.01 -0.09 13.60
C ILE A 55 23.90 0.77 14.50
N ASN A 56 23.41 1.17 15.67
CA ASN A 56 24.12 2.04 16.60
C ASN A 56 25.43 1.40 17.12
N LYS A 57 25.42 0.09 17.38
CA LYS A 57 26.63 -0.66 17.79
C LYS A 57 27.50 -1.09 16.60
N ASN A 58 27.06 -0.80 15.37
CA ASN A 58 27.68 -1.26 14.11
C ASN A 58 27.89 -2.78 14.05
N LYS A 59 27.00 -3.55 14.68
CA LYS A 59 26.98 -5.03 14.69
C LYS A 59 25.88 -5.51 13.73
N ARG A 60 26.09 -5.28 12.45
CA ARG A 60 25.06 -5.30 11.39
C ARG A 60 25.17 -6.49 10.42
N LEU A 61 26.11 -7.40 10.62
CA LEU A 61 26.28 -8.61 9.79
C LEU A 61 26.02 -9.86 10.63
N ILE A 62 24.84 -10.45 10.51
CA ILE A 62 24.53 -11.73 11.15
C ILE A 62 25.01 -12.85 10.22
N ILE A 63 25.73 -13.83 10.76
CA ILE A 63 26.16 -15.02 10.01
C ILE A 63 25.64 -16.24 10.75
N ILE A 64 24.89 -17.08 10.04
CA ILE A 64 24.21 -18.26 10.57
C ILE A 64 24.69 -19.46 9.76
N SER A 65 25.04 -20.56 10.41
CA SER A 65 25.39 -21.81 9.75
C SER A 65 24.53 -22.97 10.26
N ASP A 66 24.04 -23.76 9.31
CA ASP A 66 23.17 -24.92 9.60
C ASP A 66 23.94 -26.20 9.99
N ARG A 67 25.25 -26.24 9.72
CA ARG A 67 26.06 -27.47 9.81
C ARG A 67 27.30 -27.29 10.69
N TYR A 68 28.52 -27.36 10.14
CA TYR A 68 29.73 -27.50 10.93
C TYR A 68 30.44 -26.17 11.26
N SER A 69 30.21 -25.13 10.46
CA SER A 69 31.01 -23.89 10.50
C SER A 69 30.46 -22.82 11.44
N HIS A 70 29.93 -23.20 12.60
CA HIS A 70 29.47 -22.27 13.64
C HIS A 70 30.49 -22.13 14.77
N GLY A 71 30.34 -21.09 15.59
CA GLY A 71 31.19 -20.83 16.76
C GLY A 71 31.94 -19.50 16.70
N ASN A 72 32.96 -19.39 17.54
CA ASN A 72 33.77 -18.18 17.68
C ASN A 72 35.07 -18.30 16.87
N PHE A 73 35.30 -17.34 15.99
CA PHE A 73 36.48 -17.20 15.14
C PHE A 73 37.16 -15.85 15.40
N THR A 74 38.37 -15.69 14.88
CA THR A 74 39.13 -14.44 15.03
C THR A 74 39.68 -13.97 13.69
N VAL A 75 39.50 -12.69 13.35
CA VAL A 75 40.07 -12.06 12.15
C VAL A 75 40.84 -10.82 12.60
N GLY A 76 42.17 -10.90 12.63
CA GLY A 76 43.00 -9.89 13.29
C GLY A 76 42.63 -9.80 14.78
N ASP A 77 42.28 -8.60 15.26
CA ASP A 77 41.80 -8.38 16.63
C ASP A 77 40.27 -8.48 16.78
N GLN A 78 39.57 -8.84 15.71
CA GLN A 78 38.10 -8.88 15.69
C GLN A 78 37.59 -10.28 15.98
N ARG A 79 36.66 -10.39 16.95
CA ARG A 79 35.88 -11.59 17.17
C ARG A 79 34.79 -11.70 16.09
N VAL A 80 34.72 -12.87 15.46
CA VAL A 80 33.68 -13.22 14.48
C VAL A 80 32.85 -14.35 15.06
N ASN A 81 31.58 -14.08 15.37
CA ASN A 81 30.65 -15.07 15.87
C ASN A 81 29.77 -15.58 14.70
N ILE A 82 29.78 -16.89 14.46
CA ILE A 82 28.86 -17.54 13.54
C ILE A 82 27.85 -18.34 14.37
N LEU A 83 26.58 -17.96 14.26
CA LEU A 83 25.49 -18.58 15.00
C LEU A 83 25.14 -19.93 14.38
N LYS A 84 24.70 -20.88 15.20
CA LYS A 84 24.18 -22.16 14.73
C LYS A 84 22.68 -22.02 14.52
N SER A 85 22.15 -22.37 13.34
CA SER A 85 20.72 -22.19 13.00
C SER A 85 19.80 -22.74 14.09
N THR A 86 19.99 -24.00 14.50
CA THR A 86 19.14 -24.68 15.49
C THR A 86 19.14 -24.07 16.89
N ASP A 87 20.05 -23.14 17.16
CA ASP A 87 20.18 -22.49 18.47
C ASP A 87 19.44 -21.13 18.49
N ILE A 88 19.02 -20.63 17.33
CA ILE A 88 18.43 -19.29 17.17
C ILE A 88 17.22 -19.22 16.22
N GLU A 89 16.97 -20.27 15.43
CA GLU A 89 15.95 -20.32 14.39
C GLU A 89 15.06 -21.56 14.51
N VAL A 90 13.80 -21.37 14.16
CA VAL A 90 12.89 -22.44 13.76
C VAL A 90 12.63 -22.32 12.26
N GLU A 91 12.44 -23.45 11.60
CA GLU A 91 12.24 -23.49 10.15
C GLU A 91 11.22 -24.55 9.78
N ASN A 92 10.38 -24.29 8.78
CA ASN A 92 9.60 -25.35 8.15
C ASN A 92 10.46 -26.17 7.18
N THR A 93 9.97 -27.34 6.79
CA THR A 93 10.63 -28.22 5.83
C THR A 93 10.99 -27.50 4.52
N TYR A 94 12.06 -27.96 3.86
CA TYR A 94 12.47 -27.46 2.54
C TYR A 94 11.58 -27.92 1.41
N ASP A 95 10.60 -28.77 1.69
CA ASP A 95 9.86 -29.48 0.68
C ASP A 95 8.53 -28.77 0.47
N LEU A 96 8.53 -27.75 -0.41
CA LEU A 96 7.28 -27.28 -1.03
C LEU A 96 6.71 -28.34 -1.98
N GLY A 97 7.36 -29.49 -2.14
CA GLY A 97 7.04 -30.55 -3.09
C GLY A 97 8.31 -30.99 -3.81
N LEU A 98 8.41 -32.29 -4.12
CA LEU A 98 9.62 -32.82 -4.74
C LEU A 98 9.84 -32.28 -6.16
N THR A 99 8.76 -31.91 -6.86
CA THR A 99 8.79 -31.41 -8.24
C THR A 99 7.77 -30.28 -8.43
N VAL A 100 7.87 -29.55 -9.53
CA VAL A 100 6.94 -28.47 -9.93
C VAL A 100 5.48 -28.89 -10.13
N LEU A 101 5.18 -30.19 -10.17
CA LEU A 101 3.83 -30.74 -10.34
C LEU A 101 3.12 -31.04 -9.01
N ASP A 102 3.84 -30.93 -7.90
CA ASP A 102 3.36 -31.26 -6.57
C ASP A 102 3.69 -30.11 -5.63
N HIS A 103 2.69 -29.61 -4.90
CA HIS A 103 2.85 -28.50 -3.97
C HIS A 103 2.34 -28.87 -2.58
N ASP A 104 3.27 -29.08 -1.65
CA ASP A 104 3.01 -29.17 -0.21
C ASP A 104 3.12 -27.78 0.43
N TRP A 105 1.96 -27.12 0.53
CA TRP A 105 1.85 -25.81 1.16
C TRP A 105 1.99 -25.85 2.68
N SER A 106 1.95 -27.04 3.30
CA SER A 106 1.97 -27.18 4.75
C SER A 106 3.24 -26.59 5.36
N CYS A 107 3.13 -26.18 6.62
CA CYS A 107 4.22 -25.58 7.38
C CYS A 107 4.68 -26.51 8.50
N ALA A 108 5.11 -27.71 8.13
CA ALA A 108 5.65 -28.68 9.09
C ALA A 108 7.05 -28.27 9.55
N SER A 109 7.36 -28.45 10.83
CA SER A 109 8.71 -28.17 11.32
C SER A 109 9.75 -29.08 10.65
N ARG A 110 10.88 -28.49 10.25
CA ARG A 110 12.02 -29.19 9.65
C ARG A 110 12.74 -30.11 10.63
N ASN A 111 12.78 -29.71 11.89
CA ASN A 111 13.55 -30.36 12.94
C ASN A 111 12.62 -30.81 14.07
N ASN A 112 13.14 -31.51 15.08
CA ASN A 112 12.37 -31.90 16.28
C ASN A 112 12.03 -30.72 17.21
N VAL A 113 12.06 -29.48 16.71
CA VAL A 113 11.74 -28.25 17.45
C VAL A 113 10.45 -27.68 16.87
N PRO A 114 9.36 -27.55 17.66
CA PRO A 114 8.11 -26.95 17.18
C PRO A 114 8.30 -25.52 16.66
N LEU A 115 7.57 -25.13 15.60
CA LEU A 115 7.66 -23.77 15.03
C LEU A 115 7.16 -22.69 16.00
N ASP A 116 6.19 -23.04 16.85
CA ASP A 116 5.62 -22.17 17.89
C ASP A 116 6.46 -22.12 19.16
N SER A 117 7.66 -22.70 19.16
CA SER A 117 8.56 -22.66 20.31
C SER A 117 8.77 -21.22 20.79
N PRO A 118 8.46 -20.91 22.06
CA PRO A 118 8.61 -19.56 22.59
C PRO A 118 10.08 -19.21 22.80
N LEU A 119 10.93 -20.22 23.04
CA LEU A 119 12.37 -20.13 23.25
C LEU A 119 13.06 -21.36 22.65
N ILE A 120 14.30 -21.19 22.19
CA ILE A 120 15.19 -22.32 21.87
C ILE A 120 16.14 -22.57 23.05
N ASN A 121 16.41 -23.84 23.33
CA ASN A 121 17.38 -24.23 24.34
C ASN A 121 18.82 -23.98 23.82
N ALA A 122 19.48 -23.02 24.49
CA ALA A 122 20.90 -22.65 24.41
C ALA A 122 21.33 -21.70 23.26
N PRO A 123 22.40 -20.90 23.45
CA PRO A 123 22.91 -20.32 24.70
C PRO A 123 22.23 -18.98 25.07
N LEU A 124 21.43 -18.38 24.17
CA LEU A 124 20.88 -17.03 24.34
C LEU A 124 19.51 -17.01 25.05
N ALA A 125 18.74 -18.10 24.94
CA ALA A 125 17.36 -18.15 25.41
C ALA A 125 16.51 -16.96 24.91
N TRP A 126 16.72 -16.57 23.65
CA TRP A 126 15.91 -15.57 22.96
C TRP A 126 14.76 -16.25 22.21
N PRO A 127 13.66 -15.53 21.91
CA PRO A 127 12.66 -16.03 20.99
C PRO A 127 13.31 -16.38 19.64
N PRO A 128 13.04 -17.57 19.08
CA PRO A 128 13.67 -17.95 17.84
C PRO A 128 13.12 -17.14 16.68
N LEU A 129 14.02 -16.79 15.74
CA LEU A 129 13.63 -16.27 14.44
C LEU A 129 12.96 -17.39 13.63
N PHE A 130 12.03 -17.03 12.77
CA PHE A 130 11.37 -17.97 11.88
C PHE A 130 11.85 -17.78 10.43
N VAL A 131 12.43 -18.83 9.86
CA VAL A 131 12.73 -18.93 8.43
C VAL A 131 11.62 -19.74 7.77
N MET A 132 10.85 -19.10 6.88
CA MET A 132 9.91 -19.80 6.03
C MET A 132 10.62 -20.27 4.75
N ASN A 133 10.77 -21.58 4.59
CA ASN A 133 11.33 -22.22 3.41
C ASN A 133 10.24 -22.46 2.35
N GLN A 134 10.41 -21.86 1.17
CA GLN A 134 9.53 -21.90 0.00
C GLN A 134 10.34 -22.28 -1.24
N ILE A 135 10.89 -23.49 -1.17
CA ILE A 135 11.87 -24.06 -2.10
C ILE A 135 11.35 -25.44 -2.51
N HIS A 136 11.62 -25.87 -3.74
CA HIS A 136 11.36 -27.24 -4.16
C HIS A 136 12.60 -28.10 -3.96
N GLY A 137 12.40 -29.38 -3.63
CA GLY A 137 13.51 -30.33 -3.51
C GLY A 137 14.27 -30.54 -4.83
N TRP A 138 13.57 -30.49 -5.96
CA TRP A 138 14.16 -30.65 -7.29
C TRP A 138 13.29 -30.06 -8.41
N GLY A 139 13.93 -29.66 -9.52
CA GLY A 139 13.24 -29.42 -10.79
C GLY A 139 12.52 -28.08 -10.95
N SER A 140 12.57 -27.19 -9.95
CA SER A 140 12.06 -25.82 -10.11
C SER A 140 12.89 -25.04 -11.14
N THR A 141 12.24 -24.10 -11.82
CA THR A 141 12.84 -23.20 -12.81
C THR A 141 12.47 -21.76 -12.47
N LEU A 142 13.23 -20.78 -12.97
CA LEU A 142 12.89 -19.36 -12.76
C LEU A 142 11.46 -19.02 -13.19
N ALA A 143 10.98 -19.56 -14.31
CA ALA A 143 9.62 -19.28 -14.79
C ALA A 143 8.56 -19.86 -13.85
N HIS A 144 8.68 -21.15 -13.49
CA HIS A 144 7.77 -21.80 -12.55
C HIS A 144 7.77 -21.11 -11.17
N ALA A 145 8.97 -20.85 -10.63
CA ALA A 145 9.10 -20.18 -9.34
C ALA A 145 8.49 -18.77 -9.40
N ALA A 146 8.64 -18.03 -10.49
CA ALA A 146 8.03 -16.70 -10.63
C ALA A 146 6.50 -16.76 -10.69
N ASP A 147 5.94 -17.68 -11.48
CA ASP A 147 4.51 -17.73 -11.79
C ASP A 147 3.68 -18.40 -10.67
N VAL A 148 4.30 -19.30 -9.88
CA VAL A 148 3.61 -20.10 -8.86
C VAL A 148 4.20 -19.86 -7.48
N ASP A 149 5.45 -20.30 -7.24
CA ASP A 149 5.98 -20.39 -5.88
C ASP A 149 6.19 -19.01 -5.25
N ASN A 150 6.72 -18.06 -6.00
CA ASN A 150 7.01 -16.69 -5.59
C ASN A 150 5.92 -15.71 -6.04
N ASN A 151 4.82 -16.19 -6.60
CA ASN A 151 3.67 -15.35 -6.91
C ASN A 151 3.03 -14.87 -5.59
N LEU A 152 2.57 -13.62 -5.59
CA LEU A 152 2.08 -12.95 -4.40
C LEU A 152 0.96 -13.70 -3.69
N THR A 153 -0.01 -14.23 -4.44
CA THR A 153 -1.15 -14.95 -3.88
C THR A 153 -0.69 -16.16 -3.08
N TYR A 154 0.20 -16.98 -3.63
CA TYR A 154 0.67 -18.19 -2.98
C TYR A 154 1.61 -17.90 -1.81
N LEU A 155 2.49 -16.90 -1.94
CA LEU A 155 3.29 -16.41 -0.82
C LEU A 155 2.43 -15.96 0.36
N GLN A 156 1.42 -15.13 0.10
CA GLN A 156 0.54 -14.62 1.14
C GLN A 156 -0.29 -15.73 1.78
N ARG A 157 -0.90 -16.60 0.97
CA ARG A 157 -1.68 -17.74 1.47
C ARG A 157 -0.82 -18.64 2.36
N ARG A 158 0.41 -18.95 1.94
CA ARG A 158 1.29 -19.80 2.75
C ARG A 158 1.68 -19.13 4.07
N VAL A 159 2.06 -17.86 4.05
CA VAL A 159 2.38 -17.13 5.29
C VAL A 159 1.18 -17.07 6.22
N GLU A 160 0.01 -16.69 5.72
CA GLU A 160 -1.14 -16.34 6.57
C GLU A 160 -1.99 -17.56 6.97
N ASN A 161 -2.15 -18.55 6.08
CA ASN A 161 -3.07 -19.68 6.30
C ASN A 161 -2.33 -20.95 6.78
N GLU A 162 -1.06 -21.11 6.43
CA GLU A 162 -0.30 -22.33 6.76
C GLU A 162 0.72 -22.06 7.86
N CYS A 163 1.62 -21.10 7.63
CA CYS A 163 2.77 -20.91 8.50
C CYS A 163 2.48 -20.09 9.75
N TYR A 164 1.71 -19.00 9.66
CA TYR A 164 1.38 -18.20 10.84
C TYR A 164 0.58 -19.00 11.89
N PRO A 165 -0.42 -19.84 11.52
CA PRO A 165 -1.08 -20.71 12.49
C PRO A 165 -0.14 -21.76 13.12
N ALA A 166 0.83 -22.28 12.35
CA ALA A 166 1.77 -23.30 12.84
C ALA A 166 2.88 -22.72 13.73
N SER A 167 3.33 -21.50 13.47
CA SER A 167 4.47 -20.88 14.17
C SER A 167 4.06 -19.83 15.22
N GLN A 168 2.82 -19.35 15.18
CA GLN A 168 2.31 -18.21 15.94
C GLN A 168 3.14 -16.92 15.74
N LYS A 169 3.93 -16.83 14.68
CA LYS A 169 4.79 -15.69 14.35
C LYS A 169 4.98 -15.54 12.84
N LYS A 170 5.01 -14.29 12.35
CA LYS A 170 5.32 -14.03 10.94
C LYS A 170 6.79 -14.36 10.67
N PRO A 171 7.16 -14.82 9.46
CA PRO A 171 8.55 -15.14 9.14
C PRO A 171 9.43 -13.90 9.24
N ASN A 172 10.61 -14.08 9.85
CA ASN A 172 11.69 -13.10 9.81
C ASN A 172 12.45 -13.17 8.48
N TYR A 173 12.50 -14.37 7.88
CA TYR A 173 13.12 -14.62 6.59
C TYR A 173 12.20 -15.50 5.74
N ILE A 174 12.15 -15.22 4.44
CA ILE A 174 11.48 -16.05 3.45
C ILE A 174 12.56 -16.53 2.49
N ALA A 175 12.87 -17.83 2.54
CA ALA A 175 13.84 -18.47 1.66
C ALA A 175 13.12 -19.06 0.45
N ILE A 176 13.56 -18.71 -0.76
CA ILE A 176 12.87 -19.05 -2.01
C ILE A 176 13.84 -19.54 -3.08
N ASP A 177 13.32 -20.34 -4.01
CA ASP A 177 13.99 -20.61 -5.28
C ASP A 177 13.93 -19.38 -6.20
N PHE A 178 15.04 -19.11 -6.91
CA PHE A 178 15.12 -18.07 -7.95
C PHE A 178 14.60 -16.68 -7.56
N SER A 179 15.22 -16.04 -6.56
CA SER A 179 14.82 -14.70 -6.08
C SER A 179 14.68 -13.60 -7.13
N ALA A 180 15.25 -13.76 -8.34
CA ALA A 180 15.09 -12.82 -9.43
C ALA A 180 13.68 -12.81 -10.07
N GLY A 181 12.81 -13.77 -9.75
CA GLY A 181 11.45 -13.89 -10.28
C GLY A 181 10.36 -13.81 -9.21
N GLY A 182 9.16 -13.37 -9.62
CA GLY A 182 7.98 -13.25 -8.75
C GLY A 182 7.97 -11.99 -7.87
N ASP A 183 7.15 -12.03 -6.81
CA ASP A 183 6.82 -10.88 -5.96
C ASP A 183 7.44 -10.91 -4.56
N ALA A 184 8.25 -11.92 -4.27
CA ALA A 184 8.80 -12.17 -2.93
C ALA A 184 9.50 -10.95 -2.30
N TYR A 185 10.29 -10.19 -3.06
CA TYR A 185 10.95 -8.98 -2.53
C TYR A 185 9.95 -7.92 -2.09
N ARG A 186 8.89 -7.69 -2.87
CA ARG A 186 7.84 -6.73 -2.51
C ARG A 186 7.03 -7.23 -1.34
N TYR A 187 6.61 -8.49 -1.38
CA TYR A 187 5.86 -9.10 -0.32
C TYR A 187 6.61 -9.08 1.02
N ALA A 188 7.89 -9.47 1.03
CA ALA A 188 8.73 -9.41 2.24
C ALA A 188 8.89 -7.98 2.76
N ALA A 189 9.01 -6.99 1.86
CA ALA A 189 9.06 -5.58 2.25
C ALA A 189 7.75 -5.13 2.90
N THR A 190 6.59 -5.45 2.31
CA THR A 190 5.28 -5.12 2.90
C THR A 190 5.07 -5.86 4.23
N LEU A 191 5.42 -7.14 4.31
CA LEU A 191 5.25 -7.93 5.53
C LEU A 191 6.02 -7.31 6.72
N SER A 192 7.22 -6.78 6.45
CA SER A 192 8.10 -6.20 7.47
C SER A 192 7.75 -4.76 7.83
N GLN A 193 7.25 -3.97 6.88
CA GLN A 193 7.03 -2.52 7.03
C GLN A 193 5.54 -2.17 7.23
N GLY A 194 4.66 -3.16 7.09
CA GLY A 194 3.27 -2.93 6.78
C GLY A 194 3.12 -2.37 5.36
N GLY A 195 1.87 -2.17 4.94
CA GLY A 195 1.56 -1.55 3.67
C GLY A 195 0.15 -1.84 3.20
N PHE A 196 0.03 -1.89 1.89
CA PHE A 196 -1.23 -1.96 1.17
C PHE A 196 -1.31 -3.33 0.51
N TYR A 197 -2.44 -4.01 0.67
CA TYR A 197 -2.74 -5.28 0.01
C TYR A 197 -4.04 -5.12 -0.77
N PHE A 198 -4.01 -5.36 -2.07
CA PHE A 198 -5.19 -5.30 -2.93
C PHE A 198 -5.63 -6.70 -3.33
N TYR A 199 -6.94 -6.90 -3.41
CA TYR A 199 -7.54 -8.20 -3.70
C TYR A 199 -8.47 -8.11 -4.88
N GLU A 200 -8.56 -9.21 -5.64
CA GLU A 200 -9.42 -9.32 -6.80
C GLU A 200 -10.90 -9.39 -6.41
N ARG A 201 -11.17 -9.85 -5.18
CA ARG A 201 -12.53 -10.02 -4.63
C ARG A 201 -12.87 -8.90 -3.67
N GLN A 202 -14.15 -8.73 -3.41
CA GLN A 202 -14.66 -7.81 -2.40
C GLN A 202 -14.37 -8.31 -0.97
N ASN A 203 -14.56 -7.45 0.03
CA ASN A 203 -14.43 -7.74 1.47
C ASN A 203 -13.02 -8.10 1.96
N ALA A 204 -11.98 -7.81 1.17
CA ALA A 204 -10.64 -8.33 1.38
C ALA A 204 -10.66 -9.85 1.58
N ASP A 205 -11.39 -10.53 0.69
CA ASP A 205 -11.46 -11.98 0.65
C ASP A 205 -10.14 -12.54 0.11
N ARG A 206 -9.40 -13.21 0.99
CA ARG A 206 -8.08 -13.82 0.72
C ARG A 206 -8.20 -15.19 0.04
N ASP A 207 -9.41 -15.73 -0.12
CA ASP A 207 -9.67 -16.92 -0.94
C ASP A 207 -9.63 -16.57 -2.44
N GLY A 208 -9.74 -15.29 -2.78
CA GLY A 208 -9.38 -14.76 -4.09
C GLY A 208 -7.89 -14.44 -4.20
N ASP A 209 -7.49 -13.99 -5.37
CA ASP A 209 -6.10 -13.63 -5.64
C ASP A 209 -5.73 -12.27 -5.06
N THR A 210 -4.49 -12.18 -4.60
CA THR A 210 -3.89 -10.94 -4.13
C THR A 210 -3.27 -10.24 -5.32
N VAL A 211 -3.92 -9.18 -5.78
CA VAL A 211 -3.58 -8.47 -7.02
C VAL A 211 -2.24 -7.76 -6.91
N CYS A 212 -1.99 -7.05 -5.80
CA CYS A 212 -0.65 -6.54 -5.52
C CYS A 212 -0.47 -6.08 -4.09
N THR A 213 0.80 -5.86 -3.74
CA THR A 213 1.21 -5.29 -2.47
C THR A 213 2.42 -4.38 -2.59
N PHE A 214 2.48 -3.37 -1.73
CA PHE A 214 3.64 -2.51 -1.58
C PHE A 214 3.72 -1.91 -0.18
N PRO A 215 4.94 -1.63 0.33
CA PRO A 215 5.14 -1.25 1.72
C PRO A 215 4.63 0.16 2.05
N ALA A 216 4.30 0.39 3.32
CA ALA A 216 3.94 1.70 3.85
C ALA A 216 5.15 2.65 3.95
N GLY A 217 4.88 3.91 4.28
CA GLY A 217 5.91 4.90 4.62
C GLY A 217 6.61 5.55 3.42
N ARG A 218 6.08 5.38 2.21
CA ARG A 218 6.57 6.00 0.98
C ARG A 218 5.41 6.53 0.14
N GLU A 219 5.72 7.51 -0.69
CA GLU A 219 4.77 8.00 -1.71
C GLU A 219 4.86 7.10 -2.95
N TYR A 220 3.72 6.90 -3.59
CA TYR A 220 3.58 6.09 -4.78
C TYR A 220 2.80 6.84 -5.84
N ASP A 221 3.21 6.70 -7.10
CA ASP A 221 2.41 7.09 -8.26
C ASP A 221 2.77 6.14 -9.39
N PHE A 222 1.89 5.20 -9.69
CA PHE A 222 2.15 4.20 -10.71
C PHE A 222 0.88 3.77 -11.44
N LYS A 223 1.08 3.38 -12.69
CA LYS A 223 0.08 2.73 -13.53
C LYS A 223 0.14 1.21 -13.33
N HIS A 224 -0.91 0.51 -13.70
CA HIS A 224 -0.96 -0.96 -13.73
C HIS A 224 0.26 -1.60 -14.41
N GLY A 225 0.59 -2.84 -14.03
CA GLY A 225 1.80 -3.55 -14.45
C GLY A 225 3.07 -3.17 -13.69
N ALA A 226 3.07 -2.05 -12.95
CA ALA A 226 4.06 -1.78 -11.92
C ALA A 226 3.70 -2.50 -10.62
N PHE A 227 4.68 -2.76 -9.76
CA PHE A 227 4.44 -3.34 -8.44
C PHE A 227 3.73 -4.71 -8.42
N GLY A 228 3.71 -5.42 -9.57
CA GLY A 228 3.05 -6.72 -9.68
C GLY A 228 1.53 -6.58 -9.72
N CYS A 229 1.03 -5.34 -9.86
CA CYS A 229 -0.39 -5.06 -9.93
C CYS A 229 -0.93 -5.42 -11.31
N GLU A 230 -1.74 -6.47 -11.33
CA GLU A 230 -2.57 -6.82 -12.47
C GLU A 230 -3.61 -5.71 -12.71
N ASN A 231 -3.87 -5.41 -13.99
CA ASN A 231 -4.77 -4.33 -14.37
C ASN A 231 -6.23 -4.76 -14.18
N ASP A 232 -7.08 -3.86 -13.72
CA ASP A 232 -8.53 -4.08 -13.71
C ASP A 232 -8.99 -5.27 -12.84
N GLU A 233 -8.24 -5.60 -11.79
CA GLU A 233 -8.63 -6.67 -10.88
C GLU A 233 -8.96 -6.18 -9.48
N MET A 234 -8.39 -5.04 -9.05
CA MET A 234 -8.52 -4.56 -7.67
C MET A 234 -9.97 -4.23 -7.30
N GLN A 235 -10.55 -4.98 -6.37
CA GLN A 235 -11.92 -4.77 -5.88
C GLN A 235 -11.98 -4.37 -4.41
N SER A 236 -11.00 -4.75 -3.60
CA SER A 236 -10.94 -4.41 -2.18
C SER A 236 -9.49 -4.33 -1.67
N MET A 237 -9.30 -3.92 -0.42
CA MET A 237 -7.96 -3.84 0.15
C MET A 237 -7.87 -4.07 1.67
N GLU A 238 -6.66 -4.37 2.12
CA GLU A 238 -6.23 -4.32 3.51
C GLU A 238 -5.11 -3.29 3.70
N LEU A 239 -5.13 -2.63 4.87
CA LEU A 239 -4.08 -1.74 5.35
C LEU A 239 -3.50 -2.28 6.66
N THR A 240 -2.18 -2.23 6.80
CA THR A 240 -1.48 -2.52 8.06
C THR A 240 -0.20 -1.68 8.15
N GLY A 241 0.19 -1.18 9.32
CA GLY A 241 1.37 -0.32 9.45
C GLY A 241 1.28 1.03 8.70
N VAL A 242 0.07 1.51 8.39
CA VAL A 242 -0.16 2.75 7.63
C VAL A 242 -0.44 3.93 8.56
N GLY A 243 0.26 5.05 8.36
CA GLY A 243 0.13 6.24 9.21
C GLY A 243 -1.16 7.04 8.97
N ALA A 244 -1.65 7.71 10.00
CA ALA A 244 -2.66 8.76 9.85
C ALA A 244 -2.17 9.88 8.92
N GLY A 245 -3.08 10.45 8.14
CA GLY A 245 -2.78 11.47 7.15
C GLY A 245 -2.25 10.91 5.83
N THR A 246 -2.29 9.60 5.61
CA THR A 246 -2.04 8.98 4.30
C THR A 246 -3.31 9.05 3.45
N ARG A 247 -3.18 9.51 2.20
CA ARG A 247 -4.22 9.42 1.17
C ARG A 247 -3.84 8.35 0.15
N ILE A 248 -4.74 7.41 -0.12
CA ILE A 248 -4.69 6.54 -1.29
C ILE A 248 -5.71 7.06 -2.31
N SER A 249 -5.25 7.32 -3.53
CA SER A 249 -6.09 7.74 -4.65
C SER A 249 -6.06 6.65 -5.72
N LEU A 250 -7.24 6.17 -6.09
CA LEU A 250 -7.45 5.10 -7.06
C LEU A 250 -8.16 5.70 -8.28
N PHE A 251 -7.71 5.37 -9.48
CA PHE A 251 -8.27 5.89 -10.73
C PHE A 251 -8.51 4.76 -11.72
N ASP A 252 -9.65 4.80 -12.40
CA ASP A 252 -9.93 3.94 -13.56
C ASP A 252 -9.01 4.35 -14.72
N SER A 253 -8.86 5.66 -14.96
CA SER A 253 -7.96 6.15 -15.99
C SER A 253 -6.48 5.99 -15.61
N PRO A 254 -5.62 5.42 -16.50
CA PRO A 254 -4.17 5.33 -16.26
C PRO A 254 -3.50 6.71 -16.19
N ASP A 255 -4.13 7.75 -16.72
CA ASP A 255 -3.64 9.13 -16.68
C ASP A 255 -4.18 9.93 -15.49
N ALA A 256 -4.92 9.28 -14.58
CA ALA A 256 -5.64 9.91 -13.47
C ALA A 256 -6.66 10.96 -13.95
N ASN A 257 -7.30 10.71 -15.09
CA ASN A 257 -8.43 11.52 -15.54
C ASN A 257 -9.60 11.35 -14.56
N LYS A 258 -10.09 12.46 -14.01
CA LYS A 258 -11.19 12.51 -13.03
C LYS A 258 -12.55 12.80 -13.67
N SER A 259 -12.61 12.85 -15.00
CA SER A 259 -13.88 12.69 -15.73
C SER A 259 -14.26 11.21 -15.87
N ASP A 260 -13.39 10.32 -15.41
CA ASP A 260 -13.66 8.88 -15.23
C ASP A 260 -13.64 8.52 -13.74
N ASP A 261 -13.88 7.26 -13.40
CA ASP A 261 -14.07 6.81 -12.02
C ASP A 261 -12.81 7.00 -11.17
N PHE A 262 -12.98 7.52 -9.95
CA PHE A 262 -11.90 7.67 -8.99
C PHE A 262 -12.37 7.62 -7.54
N THR A 263 -11.44 7.29 -6.64
CA THR A 263 -11.71 7.18 -5.21
C THR A 263 -10.57 7.76 -4.40
N TYR A 264 -10.90 8.49 -3.33
CA TYR A 264 -9.97 8.89 -2.28
C TYR A 264 -10.25 8.11 -1.00
N ILE A 265 -9.18 7.59 -0.41
CA ILE A 265 -9.17 6.92 0.89
C ILE A 265 -8.22 7.70 1.78
N ASP A 266 -8.77 8.44 2.72
CA ASP A 266 -8.02 9.20 3.72
C ASP A 266 -7.93 8.42 5.03
N VAL A 267 -6.72 8.04 5.42
CA VAL A 267 -6.43 7.36 6.68
C VAL A 267 -6.44 8.38 7.81
N LYS A 268 -7.40 8.27 8.73
CA LYS A 268 -7.59 9.18 9.87
C LYS A 268 -6.84 8.75 11.12
N ARG A 269 -6.70 7.44 11.33
CA ARG A 269 -5.98 6.85 12.46
C ARG A 269 -4.82 6.01 11.93
N THR A 270 -3.67 6.12 12.59
CA THR A 270 -2.54 5.22 12.33
C THR A 270 -2.98 3.78 12.61
N ILE A 271 -2.81 2.92 11.61
CA ILE A 271 -3.01 1.49 11.69
C ILE A 271 -1.66 0.88 12.06
N PRO A 272 -1.46 0.37 13.28
CA PRO A 272 -0.19 -0.22 13.70
C PRO A 272 0.19 -1.43 12.86
N LEU A 273 1.47 -1.78 12.87
CA LEU A 273 1.93 -3.05 12.31
C LEU A 273 1.28 -4.21 13.09
N GLY A 274 0.66 -5.16 12.39
CA GLY A 274 -0.06 -6.29 12.99
C GLY A 274 -1.55 -6.04 13.21
N GLU A 275 -2.02 -4.79 13.15
CA GLU A 275 -3.44 -4.49 13.01
C GLU A 275 -3.81 -4.47 11.51
N VAL A 276 -4.96 -5.03 11.15
CA VAL A 276 -5.46 -5.06 9.77
C VAL A 276 -6.76 -4.29 9.68
N LEU A 277 -6.76 -3.23 8.86
CA LEU A 277 -7.99 -2.54 8.47
C LEU A 277 -8.43 -3.02 7.10
N LYS A 278 -9.64 -3.58 7.01
CA LYS A 278 -10.27 -4.04 5.76
C LYS A 278 -11.14 -2.94 5.15
N LEU A 279 -10.99 -2.73 3.85
CA LEU A 279 -11.87 -1.89 3.05
C LEU A 279 -12.56 -2.79 2.04
N ALA A 280 -13.87 -2.96 2.20
CA ALA A 280 -14.62 -4.00 1.52
C ALA A 280 -14.80 -3.79 0.01
N ASN A 281 -14.84 -2.54 -0.44
CA ASN A 281 -14.94 -2.18 -1.85
C ASN A 281 -14.50 -0.73 -2.09
N PHE A 282 -14.39 -0.36 -3.36
CA PHE A 282 -14.04 1.00 -3.82
C PHE A 282 -15.21 1.76 -4.45
N ASN A 283 -16.45 1.28 -4.30
CA ASN A 283 -17.63 1.81 -4.97
C ASN A 283 -18.63 2.47 -4.01
N SER A 284 -18.28 2.61 -2.73
CA SER A 284 -19.17 3.15 -1.71
C SER A 284 -18.50 4.23 -0.88
N ASN A 285 -19.22 5.34 -0.72
CA ASN A 285 -18.87 6.41 0.20
C ASN A 285 -19.11 5.97 1.66
N TYR A 286 -18.10 6.09 2.51
CA TYR A 286 -18.29 5.93 3.96
C TYR A 286 -17.17 6.61 4.73
N SER A 287 -17.44 6.91 6.00
CA SER A 287 -16.47 7.52 6.88
C SER A 287 -16.66 6.99 8.30
N ASN A 288 -15.59 6.50 8.90
CA ASN A 288 -15.56 6.05 10.28
C ASN A 288 -14.35 6.68 11.01
N GLU A 289 -13.98 6.14 12.17
CA GLU A 289 -12.84 6.61 12.97
C GLU A 289 -11.47 6.34 12.32
N ASN A 290 -11.40 5.33 11.45
CA ASN A 290 -10.15 4.87 10.85
C ASN A 290 -9.89 5.51 9.48
N VAL A 291 -10.93 5.65 8.65
CA VAL A 291 -10.82 6.13 7.27
C VAL A 291 -12.02 7.00 6.86
N ALA A 292 -11.82 7.84 5.85
CA ALA A 292 -12.87 8.37 4.99
C ALA A 292 -12.63 7.89 3.56
N VAL A 293 -13.63 7.25 2.98
CA VAL A 293 -13.64 6.78 1.60
C VAL A 293 -14.67 7.60 0.83
N ASN A 294 -14.18 8.31 -0.18
CA ASN A 294 -14.98 9.15 -1.06
C ASN A 294 -14.79 8.66 -2.50
N THR A 295 -15.86 8.12 -3.08
CA THR A 295 -15.92 7.48 -4.38
C THR A 295 -16.74 8.33 -5.34
N PHE A 296 -16.23 8.50 -6.56
CA PHE A 296 -16.87 9.23 -7.64
C PHE A 296 -16.82 8.32 -8.86
N TYR A 297 -17.98 7.95 -9.41
CA TYR A 297 -18.01 6.94 -10.46
C TYR A 297 -19.15 7.18 -11.47
N ASN A 298 -18.92 6.66 -12.67
CA ASN A 298 -19.81 6.45 -13.80
C ASN A 298 -20.41 5.04 -13.71
N ASN A 299 -19.54 4.03 -13.69
CA ASN A 299 -19.93 2.62 -13.79
C ASN A 299 -19.20 1.70 -12.79
N GLY A 300 -18.54 2.27 -11.79
CA GLY A 300 -17.90 1.60 -10.68
C GLY A 300 -16.41 1.33 -10.94
N LEU A 301 -15.59 1.58 -9.93
CA LEU A 301 -14.13 1.50 -9.96
C LEU A 301 -13.58 0.10 -9.64
N GLY A 302 -14.31 -0.69 -8.86
CA GLY A 302 -13.88 -2.04 -8.49
C GLY A 302 -13.65 -2.93 -9.73
N GLY A 303 -12.43 -3.45 -9.87
CA GLY A 303 -12.02 -4.23 -11.03
C GLY A 303 -11.74 -3.39 -12.28
N LYS A 304 -11.41 -2.10 -12.12
CA LYS A 304 -11.01 -1.21 -13.24
C LYS A 304 -9.85 -0.28 -12.90
N ILE A 305 -9.20 -0.47 -11.76
CA ILE A 305 -8.18 0.45 -11.27
C ILE A 305 -6.93 0.33 -12.14
N SER A 306 -6.65 1.36 -12.95
CA SER A 306 -5.44 1.44 -13.79
C SER A 306 -4.33 2.29 -13.19
N ARG A 307 -4.59 3.08 -12.15
CA ARG A 307 -3.56 3.90 -11.48
C ARG A 307 -3.79 4.03 -9.98
N VAL A 308 -2.70 3.92 -9.22
CA VAL A 308 -2.69 4.12 -7.78
C VAL A 308 -1.72 5.25 -7.44
N LYS A 309 -2.18 6.18 -6.60
CA LYS A 309 -1.33 7.18 -5.94
C LYS A 309 -1.43 7.06 -4.44
N VAL A 310 -0.31 7.16 -3.74
CA VAL A 310 -0.26 7.27 -2.29
C VAL A 310 0.53 8.50 -1.92
N GLY A 311 -0.09 9.37 -1.12
CA GLY A 311 0.47 10.63 -0.68
C GLY A 311 -0.09 11.05 0.67
N LYS A 312 -0.14 12.37 0.89
CA LYS A 312 -0.67 12.95 2.12
C LYS A 312 -2.11 13.42 1.94
N THR A 313 -2.95 13.19 2.94
CA THR A 313 -4.25 13.84 3.05
C THR A 313 -4.03 15.35 3.23
N PRO A 314 -4.69 16.21 2.43
CA PRO A 314 -4.61 17.65 2.62
C PRO A 314 -5.09 18.08 4.01
N VAL A 315 -4.25 18.86 4.71
CA VAL A 315 -4.61 19.41 6.04
C VAL A 315 -5.81 20.35 5.91
N ALA A 316 -6.58 20.53 6.99
CA ALA A 316 -7.86 21.27 6.98
C ALA A 316 -7.80 22.67 6.35
N THR A 317 -6.64 23.33 6.40
CA THR A 317 -6.41 24.68 5.86
C THR A 317 -5.85 24.69 4.44
N ASP A 318 -5.52 23.54 3.87
CA ASP A 318 -4.99 23.40 2.52
C ASP A 318 -6.14 23.16 1.52
N PHE A 319 -6.31 24.10 0.59
CA PHE A 319 -7.32 24.08 -0.47
C PHE A 319 -6.68 24.03 -1.87
N SER A 320 -5.39 23.67 -1.96
CA SER A 320 -4.67 23.57 -3.23
C SER A 320 -5.18 22.43 -4.13
N GLU A 321 -5.80 21.40 -3.54
CA GLU A 321 -6.48 20.30 -4.23
C GLU A 321 -8.01 20.46 -4.21
N ALA A 322 -8.53 21.67 -3.98
CA ALA A 322 -9.97 21.90 -4.05
C ALA A 322 -10.50 21.57 -5.45
N GLU A 323 -11.65 20.89 -5.52
CA GLU A 323 -12.30 20.47 -6.75
C GLU A 323 -13.80 20.23 -6.56
N ILE A 324 -14.54 20.31 -7.65
CA ILE A 324 -15.98 20.06 -7.74
C ILE A 324 -16.20 18.99 -8.80
N VAL A 325 -16.90 17.92 -8.44
CA VAL A 325 -17.32 16.85 -9.36
C VAL A 325 -18.77 17.12 -9.75
N PHE A 326 -19.06 17.19 -11.05
CA PHE A 326 -20.40 17.40 -11.57
C PHE A 326 -21.00 16.10 -12.09
N HIS A 327 -22.31 15.91 -11.90
CA HIS A 327 -22.99 14.66 -12.22
C HIS A 327 -24.25 14.87 -13.08
N GLU A 328 -24.57 13.86 -13.89
CA GLU A 328 -25.74 13.81 -14.77
C GLU A 328 -27.07 13.64 -14.02
N GLY A 329 -27.04 12.98 -12.85
CA GLY A 329 -28.22 12.76 -12.02
C GLY A 329 -28.31 13.75 -10.86
N SER A 330 -29.45 13.76 -10.17
CA SER A 330 -29.63 14.52 -8.91
C SER A 330 -28.90 13.83 -7.74
N LYS A 331 -28.57 14.55 -6.67
CA LYS A 331 -27.88 14.00 -5.46
C LYS A 331 -26.54 13.30 -5.74
N ALA A 332 -25.80 13.76 -6.75
CA ALA A 332 -24.56 13.13 -7.20
C ALA A 332 -24.74 11.66 -7.60
N THR A 333 -25.87 11.33 -8.25
CA THR A 333 -26.09 10.03 -8.89
C THR A 333 -25.76 10.08 -10.38
N GLU A 334 -25.74 8.91 -11.03
CA GLU A 334 -25.40 8.74 -12.45
C GLU A 334 -23.95 9.17 -12.75
N ASN A 335 -23.63 9.39 -14.03
CA ASN A 335 -22.26 9.59 -14.45
C ASN A 335 -21.68 10.93 -14.00
N ILE A 336 -20.37 10.95 -13.77
CA ILE A 336 -19.53 12.14 -13.75
C ILE A 336 -19.58 12.78 -15.13
N VAL A 337 -20.04 14.03 -15.18
CA VAL A 337 -19.94 14.86 -16.39
C VAL A 337 -18.51 15.39 -16.52
N CYS A 338 -17.95 15.91 -15.42
CA CYS A 338 -16.57 16.35 -15.34
C CYS A 338 -16.16 16.66 -13.90
N THR A 339 -14.85 16.76 -13.68
CA THR A 339 -14.27 17.28 -12.43
C THR A 339 -13.52 18.58 -12.70
N VAL A 340 -13.90 19.64 -12.00
CA VAL A 340 -13.33 20.99 -12.16
C VAL A 340 -12.45 21.31 -10.94
N PRO A 341 -11.13 21.56 -11.13
CA PRO A 341 -10.28 22.12 -10.09
C PRO A 341 -10.82 23.45 -9.60
N PHE A 342 -10.99 23.56 -8.29
CA PHE A 342 -11.52 24.71 -7.59
C PHE A 342 -10.46 25.36 -6.67
N ALA A 343 -9.20 25.32 -7.12
CA ALA A 343 -8.05 25.90 -6.45
C ALA A 343 -7.58 27.24 -7.07
N LYS A 344 -8.11 27.60 -8.24
CA LYS A 344 -7.80 28.86 -8.93
C LYS A 344 -9.06 29.41 -9.60
N HIS A 345 -9.05 30.71 -9.87
CA HIS A 345 -10.12 31.34 -10.64
C HIS A 345 -10.14 30.76 -12.05
N ASP A 346 -11.32 30.40 -12.52
CA ASP A 346 -11.51 29.88 -13.87
C ASP A 346 -12.91 30.18 -14.38
N GLN A 347 -13.06 30.21 -15.69
CA GLN A 347 -14.35 30.28 -16.36
C GLN A 347 -14.24 29.65 -17.73
N PHE A 348 -15.27 28.91 -18.12
CA PHE A 348 -15.25 28.23 -19.41
C PHE A 348 -16.65 27.92 -19.91
N LYS A 349 -16.74 27.79 -21.23
CA LYS A 349 -17.91 27.30 -21.94
C LYS A 349 -17.89 25.76 -21.97
N MET A 350 -19.04 25.14 -21.78
CA MET A 350 -19.24 23.68 -21.87
C MET A 350 -19.57 23.26 -23.31
N GLY A 351 -19.35 21.98 -23.66
CA GLY A 351 -19.64 21.44 -24.99
C GLY A 351 -18.55 21.61 -26.04
N ALA A 352 -18.84 21.08 -27.24
CA ALA A 352 -17.90 20.63 -28.27
C ALA A 352 -16.61 21.45 -28.46
N GLY A 353 -15.46 20.83 -28.12
CA GLY A 353 -14.13 21.21 -28.64
C GLY A 353 -13.01 21.52 -27.64
N ASN A 354 -13.10 21.07 -26.39
CA ASN A 354 -12.11 21.21 -25.29
C ASN A 354 -12.31 22.43 -24.39
N ASN A 355 -13.33 22.36 -23.53
CA ASN A 355 -13.11 22.94 -22.21
C ASN A 355 -12.03 22.09 -21.50
N PRO A 356 -11.21 22.70 -20.62
CA PRO A 356 -10.04 22.03 -20.04
C PRO A 356 -10.37 20.82 -19.15
N TYR A 357 -11.65 20.59 -18.85
CA TYR A 357 -12.12 19.59 -17.90
C TYR A 357 -13.06 18.55 -18.52
N GLY A 358 -13.35 18.64 -19.82
CA GLY A 358 -14.23 17.69 -20.52
C GLY A 358 -15.71 17.81 -20.16
N CYS A 359 -16.18 18.92 -19.59
CA CYS A 359 -17.58 19.11 -19.22
C CYS A 359 -18.50 19.15 -20.45
N ASP A 360 -19.41 18.20 -20.54
CA ASP A 360 -20.43 18.17 -21.58
C ASP A 360 -21.48 19.27 -21.37
N ASN A 361 -22.03 19.74 -22.50
CA ASN A 361 -23.02 20.80 -22.51
C ASN A 361 -24.39 20.23 -22.15
N ASP A 362 -25.10 20.93 -21.27
CA ASP A 362 -26.48 20.61 -20.90
C ASP A 362 -26.65 19.24 -20.20
N GLU A 363 -25.61 18.70 -19.57
CA GLU A 363 -25.67 17.42 -18.85
C GLU A 363 -25.69 17.56 -17.32
N ILE A 364 -25.10 18.63 -16.76
CA ILE A 364 -24.94 18.78 -15.30
C ILE A 364 -26.30 18.98 -14.61
N ARG A 365 -26.57 18.16 -13.59
CA ARG A 365 -27.75 18.31 -12.70
C ARG A 365 -27.39 18.45 -11.24
N SER A 366 -26.26 17.93 -10.82
CA SER A 366 -25.84 18.00 -9.41
C SER A 366 -24.33 18.07 -9.29
N ALA A 367 -23.84 18.26 -8.06
CA ALA A 367 -22.41 18.32 -7.82
C ALA A 367 -22.01 17.78 -6.45
N THR A 368 -20.78 17.30 -6.36
CA THR A 368 -20.08 17.07 -5.11
C THR A 368 -18.92 18.05 -5.00
N ILE A 369 -18.99 18.96 -4.03
CA ILE A 369 -17.88 19.85 -3.68
C ILE A 369 -16.94 19.04 -2.79
N VAL A 370 -15.82 18.56 -3.35
CA VAL A 370 -14.87 17.70 -2.64
C VAL A 370 -14.19 18.48 -1.52
N ARG A 371 -13.76 19.70 -1.85
CA ARG A 371 -13.15 20.65 -0.92
C ARG A 371 -13.31 22.07 -1.43
N ALA A 372 -13.53 23.02 -0.52
CA ALA A 372 -13.59 24.44 -0.85
C ALA A 372 -13.43 25.31 0.40
N LYS A 373 -12.79 26.47 0.25
CA LYS A 373 -12.65 27.42 1.36
C LYS A 373 -13.91 28.27 1.50
N LYS A 374 -14.25 28.66 2.73
CA LYS A 374 -15.28 29.65 3.01
C LYS A 374 -15.07 30.93 2.19
N GLY A 375 -16.16 31.44 1.63
CA GLY A 375 -16.18 32.61 0.77
C GLY A 375 -15.96 32.29 -0.70
N SER A 376 -15.57 31.06 -1.04
CA SER A 376 -15.49 30.63 -2.44
C SER A 376 -16.88 30.67 -3.08
N TYR A 377 -16.89 30.91 -4.39
CA TYR A 377 -18.10 31.05 -5.16
C TYR A 377 -17.97 30.32 -6.49
N PHE A 378 -19.04 29.71 -6.97
CA PHE A 378 -19.13 29.32 -8.37
C PHE A 378 -20.55 29.50 -8.89
N SER A 379 -20.71 29.59 -10.22
CA SER A 379 -22.02 29.58 -10.83
C SER A 379 -22.06 28.87 -12.16
N LEU A 380 -23.19 28.21 -12.42
CA LEU A 380 -23.53 27.60 -13.69
C LEU A 380 -24.62 28.43 -14.37
N VAL A 381 -24.49 28.64 -15.67
CA VAL A 381 -25.47 29.43 -16.45
C VAL A 381 -25.85 28.68 -17.71
N GLY A 382 -27.11 28.83 -18.12
CA GLY A 382 -27.61 28.12 -19.30
C GLY A 382 -27.28 28.76 -20.64
N ASN A 383 -26.73 29.98 -20.65
CA ASN A 383 -26.32 30.61 -21.89
C ASN A 383 -24.88 30.22 -22.25
N PRO A 384 -24.60 29.69 -23.46
CA PRO A 384 -23.25 29.30 -23.88
C PRO A 384 -22.25 30.46 -24.00
N ASN A 385 -22.72 31.71 -23.98
CA ASN A 385 -21.88 32.90 -23.96
C ASN A 385 -21.66 33.46 -22.53
N GLY A 386 -22.10 32.73 -21.50
CA GLY A 386 -21.93 33.13 -20.10
C GLY A 386 -22.91 34.18 -19.59
N THR A 387 -23.93 34.56 -20.37
CA THR A 387 -24.94 35.54 -19.94
C THR A 387 -26.05 34.91 -19.08
N PHE A 388 -26.75 35.71 -18.27
CA PHE A 388 -27.70 35.20 -17.26
C PHE A 388 -29.16 35.12 -17.75
N ASN A 389 -29.39 35.26 -19.06
CA ASN A 389 -30.74 35.30 -19.63
C ASN A 389 -31.37 33.91 -19.86
N GLN A 390 -30.62 32.84 -19.59
CA GLN A 390 -31.07 31.44 -19.70
C GLN A 390 -30.85 30.70 -18.38
N GLY A 391 -31.14 31.37 -17.26
CA GLY A 391 -30.98 30.81 -15.93
C GLY A 391 -29.55 30.85 -15.41
N LYS A 392 -29.44 30.88 -14.09
CA LYS A 392 -28.19 30.87 -13.33
C LYS A 392 -28.43 30.16 -12.01
N ALA A 393 -27.57 29.20 -11.69
CA ALA A 393 -27.39 28.69 -10.33
C ALA A 393 -26.09 29.26 -9.75
N ALA A 394 -26.19 30.05 -8.69
CA ALA A 394 -25.07 30.58 -7.93
C ALA A 394 -24.88 29.78 -6.65
N VAL A 395 -23.63 29.43 -6.33
CA VAL A 395 -23.28 28.68 -5.12
C VAL A 395 -22.24 29.45 -4.34
N THR A 396 -22.56 29.79 -3.09
CA THR A 396 -21.64 30.43 -2.15
C THR A 396 -21.27 29.46 -1.04
N ILE A 397 -19.98 29.30 -0.80
CA ILE A 397 -19.44 28.48 0.29
C ILE A 397 -19.43 29.29 1.58
N LYS A 398 -20.25 28.92 2.57
CA LYS A 398 -20.43 29.64 3.85
C LYS A 398 -19.48 29.15 4.95
N GLN A 399 -18.98 27.92 4.83
CA GLN A 399 -18.00 27.31 5.74
C GLN A 399 -16.99 26.48 4.95
N ASP A 400 -15.79 26.31 5.50
CA ASP A 400 -14.76 25.45 4.90
C ASP A 400 -15.31 24.03 4.72
N ILE A 401 -15.27 23.55 3.48
CA ILE A 401 -15.62 22.19 3.12
C ILE A 401 -14.32 21.41 3.10
N VAL A 402 -14.08 20.63 4.15
CA VAL A 402 -12.91 19.74 4.29
C VAL A 402 -13.27 18.26 4.14
N SER A 403 -14.56 17.97 3.93
CA SER A 403 -15.13 16.68 3.58
C SER A 403 -16.23 16.89 2.55
N PRO A 404 -16.43 15.97 1.59
CA PRO A 404 -17.29 16.24 0.45
C PRO A 404 -18.72 16.65 0.81
N LYS A 405 -19.26 17.65 0.10
CA LYS A 405 -20.62 18.17 0.26
C LYS A 405 -21.37 18.06 -1.05
N VAL A 406 -22.48 17.32 -1.02
CA VAL A 406 -23.38 17.16 -2.18
C VAL A 406 -24.34 18.34 -2.29
N ILE A 407 -24.50 18.85 -3.52
CA ILE A 407 -25.61 19.66 -3.98
C ILE A 407 -26.58 18.73 -4.69
N ASP A 408 -27.85 18.74 -4.30
CA ASP A 408 -28.87 17.84 -4.88
C ASP A 408 -29.21 18.20 -6.33
N THR A 409 -29.46 19.48 -6.58
CA THR A 409 -29.97 20.01 -7.86
C THR A 409 -29.61 21.49 -8.00
N PHE A 410 -29.50 21.97 -9.25
CA PHE A 410 -29.38 23.37 -9.65
C PHE A 410 -30.70 23.98 -10.16
N ASP A 411 -31.84 23.36 -9.85
CA ASP A 411 -33.18 23.88 -10.16
C ASP A 411 -33.91 24.49 -8.95
N LYS A 412 -33.34 24.39 -7.74
CA LYS A 412 -33.98 24.86 -6.51
C LYS A 412 -33.03 25.69 -5.66
N ASN A 413 -33.58 26.75 -5.06
CA ASN A 413 -32.90 27.47 -3.98
C ASN A 413 -32.70 26.53 -2.80
N PHE A 414 -31.51 26.55 -2.22
CA PHE A 414 -31.17 25.75 -1.07
C PHE A 414 -30.17 26.50 -0.19
N GLU A 415 -30.33 26.44 1.12
CA GLU A 415 -29.35 27.01 2.03
C GLU A 415 -29.25 26.17 3.29
N ASP A 416 -28.01 25.93 3.72
CA ASP A 416 -27.71 25.40 5.04
C ASP A 416 -26.55 26.19 5.69
N SER A 417 -25.95 25.62 6.72
CA SER A 417 -24.81 26.24 7.39
C SER A 417 -23.54 26.28 6.54
N VAL A 418 -23.42 25.41 5.53
CA VAL A 418 -22.21 25.16 4.74
C VAL A 418 -22.27 25.83 3.38
N ILE A 419 -23.42 25.80 2.70
CA ILE A 419 -23.59 26.37 1.36
C ILE A 419 -24.90 27.15 1.21
N HIS A 420 -24.92 28.08 0.26
CA HIS A 420 -26.12 28.74 -0.24
C HIS A 420 -26.16 28.61 -1.76
N VAL A 421 -27.25 28.05 -2.29
CA VAL A 421 -27.56 27.86 -3.70
C VAL A 421 -28.72 28.78 -4.07
N GLU A 422 -28.48 29.71 -4.99
CA GLU A 422 -29.44 30.69 -5.47
C GLU A 422 -29.72 30.49 -6.96
N ILE A 423 -31.00 30.40 -7.32
CA ILE A 423 -31.48 30.22 -8.69
C ILE A 423 -32.08 31.52 -9.18
N LEU A 424 -31.51 32.07 -10.25
CA LEU A 424 -31.89 33.34 -10.85
C LEU A 424 -32.27 33.14 -12.32
N GLY A 425 -33.44 33.64 -12.74
CA GLY A 425 -33.87 33.55 -14.13
C GLY A 425 -34.23 32.13 -14.62
N GLY A 426 -34.35 31.16 -13.71
CA GLY A 426 -34.70 29.77 -13.99
C GLY A 426 -33.58 28.79 -13.60
N GLY A 427 -33.98 27.55 -13.31
CA GLY A 427 -33.06 26.45 -13.02
C GLY A 427 -32.26 26.00 -14.24
N VAL A 428 -31.08 25.44 -13.99
CA VAL A 428 -30.10 25.06 -15.03
C VAL A 428 -29.77 23.56 -15.06
N ASP A 429 -30.56 22.71 -14.39
CA ASP A 429 -30.39 21.25 -14.47
C ASP A 429 -30.51 20.76 -15.91
N GLY A 430 -29.46 20.09 -16.40
CA GLY A 430 -29.39 19.60 -17.76
C GLY A 430 -29.51 20.72 -18.80
N LYS A 431 -29.07 21.93 -18.46
CA LYS A 431 -29.10 23.12 -19.33
C LYS A 431 -27.88 24.01 -19.16
N SER A 432 -26.94 23.65 -18.29
CA SER A 432 -25.76 24.48 -18.05
C SER A 432 -24.82 24.41 -19.24
N SER A 433 -24.44 25.57 -19.76
CA SER A 433 -23.54 25.70 -20.92
C SER A 433 -22.29 26.52 -20.62
N TYR A 434 -22.17 27.11 -19.43
CA TYR A 434 -21.02 27.91 -19.03
C TYR A 434 -20.86 27.94 -17.50
N GLY A 435 -19.62 27.93 -17.02
CA GLY A 435 -19.29 27.95 -15.60
C GLY A 435 -18.32 29.08 -15.22
N TYR A 436 -18.54 29.65 -14.03
CA TYR A 436 -17.64 30.61 -13.39
C TYR A 436 -17.20 30.04 -12.04
N PHE A 437 -15.91 30.05 -11.75
CA PHE A 437 -15.30 29.46 -10.56
C PHE A 437 -14.36 30.47 -9.92
N GLU A 438 -14.69 30.89 -8.70
CA GLU A 438 -14.00 31.95 -7.95
C GLU A 438 -13.65 31.44 -6.54
N PRO A 439 -12.65 30.55 -6.43
CA PRO A 439 -12.26 30.00 -5.14
C PRO A 439 -11.44 30.99 -4.32
N VAL A 440 -11.58 30.89 -3.00
CA VAL A 440 -10.69 31.53 -2.03
C VAL A 440 -9.61 30.50 -1.64
N GLN A 441 -8.36 30.95 -1.49
CA GLN A 441 -7.22 30.12 -1.06
C GLN A 441 -6.85 30.41 0.38
#